data_AF-A0A183F8T1-F1
#
_entry.id   AF-A0A183F8T1-F1
#
_cell.length_a   1.000
_cell.length_b   1.000
_cell.length_c   1.000
_cell.angle_alpha   90.00
_cell.angle_beta   90.00
_cell.angle_gamma   90.00
#
_symmetry.space_group_name_H-M   'P 1'
#
loop_
_entity.id
_entity.type
_entity.pdbx_description
1 polymer ?
#
loop_
_entity_poly.entity_id
_entity_poly.type
_entity_poly.pdbx_seq_one_letter_code
_entity_poly.pdbx_strand_id
1 'polypeptide(L)'
;MNMGDTENDILNHDSYAIAKLEERMNNVTSLFYDNQYGYDSFDTDMLFRLSQLDREIKSIKWTKLFSLIAPEEAKQYVMSDPVVAVTNITFLKMIDQVLSETPTRVLTNYVIMRFVISWAEALDGRYRRAINDFYRELSGDLRKSRRDVYCFEMAKNELYVAMNAMYQRSECDVPAV
;
A
#
# COMPACT_ATOMS: atom_id res chain seq x y z
N MET A 1 -3.36 -19.08 35.86
CA MET A 1 -3.40 -18.11 34.75
C MET A 1 -3.46 -18.93 33.48
N ASN A 2 -4.58 -18.90 32.76
CA ASN A 2 -4.80 -19.77 31.60
C ASN A 2 -4.08 -19.21 30.37
N MET A 3 -3.45 -20.09 29.61
CA MET A 3 -2.63 -19.74 28.43
C MET A 3 -3.43 -18.96 27.36
N GLY A 4 -4.74 -19.22 27.24
CA GLY A 4 -5.63 -18.51 26.31
C GLY A 4 -5.97 -17.07 26.71
N ASP A 5 -5.89 -16.72 28.01
CA ASP A 5 -6.09 -15.33 28.44
C ASP A 5 -4.87 -14.47 28.07
N THR A 6 -3.68 -15.05 28.19
CA THR A 6 -2.41 -14.38 27.84
C THR A 6 -2.26 -14.16 26.33
N GLU A 7 -2.74 -15.08 25.50
CA GLU A 7 -2.71 -14.93 24.05
C GLU A 7 -3.63 -13.79 23.56
N ASN A 8 -4.85 -13.72 24.11
CA ASN A 8 -5.79 -12.63 23.80
C ASN A 8 -5.26 -11.26 24.26
N ASP A 9 -4.60 -11.19 25.41
CA ASP A 9 -4.00 -9.94 25.90
C ASP A 9 -2.89 -9.44 24.96
N ILE A 10 -2.04 -10.34 24.45
CA ILE A 10 -0.99 -9.99 23.49
C ILE A 10 -1.59 -9.51 22.16
N LEU A 11 -2.59 -10.22 21.65
CA LEU A 11 -3.27 -9.85 20.40
C LEU A 11 -3.94 -8.48 20.51
N ASN A 12 -4.61 -8.20 21.63
CA ASN A 12 -5.25 -6.91 21.88
C ASN A 12 -4.23 -5.79 21.97
N HIS A 13 -3.13 -6.01 22.71
CA HIS A 13 -2.06 -5.04 22.85
C HIS A 13 -1.42 -4.70 21.48
N ASP A 14 -1.06 -5.72 20.69
CA ASP A 14 -0.44 -5.52 19.38
C ASP A 14 -1.40 -4.87 18.38
N SER A 15 -2.68 -5.26 18.40
CA SER A 15 -3.71 -4.65 17.55
C SER A 15 -3.91 -3.17 17.88
N TYR A 16 -3.93 -2.81 19.17
CA TYR A 16 -4.01 -1.42 19.60
C TYR A 16 -2.78 -0.61 19.17
N ALA A 17 -1.59 -1.19 19.30
CA ALA A 17 -0.34 -0.55 18.86
C ALA A 17 -0.32 -0.29 17.35
N ILE A 18 -0.83 -1.24 16.54
CA ILE A 18 -1.01 -1.06 15.09
C ILE A 18 -2.02 0.07 14.81
N ALA A 19 -3.18 0.07 15.46
CA ALA A 19 -4.18 1.11 15.26
C ALA A 19 -3.64 2.51 15.58
N LYS A 20 -2.84 2.63 16.66
CA LYS A 20 -2.19 3.89 17.02
C LYS A 20 -1.14 4.34 16.00
N LEU A 21 -0.42 3.40 15.39
CA LEU A 21 0.49 3.69 14.28
C LEU A 21 -0.31 4.22 13.06
N GLU A 22 -1.42 3.58 12.69
CA GLU A 22 -2.28 4.06 11.59
C GLU A 22 -2.84 5.46 11.86
N GLU A 23 -3.28 5.76 13.07
CA GLU A 23 -3.72 7.11 13.46
C GLU A 23 -2.62 8.16 13.25
N ARG A 24 -1.39 7.87 13.69
CA ARG A 24 -0.24 8.78 13.51
C ARG A 24 0.10 9.00 12.03
N MET A 25 0.11 7.93 11.23
CA MET A 25 0.35 8.04 9.78
C MET A 25 -0.77 8.80 9.06
N ASN A 26 -2.04 8.58 9.46
CA ASN A 26 -3.19 9.29 8.90
C ASN A 26 -3.14 10.78 9.23
N ASN A 27 -2.74 11.18 10.45
CA ASN A 27 -2.58 12.60 10.77
C ASN A 27 -1.58 13.30 9.85
N VAL A 28 -0.43 12.67 9.57
CA VAL A 28 0.56 13.20 8.62
C VAL A 28 -0.01 13.27 7.20
N THR A 29 -0.76 12.23 6.80
CA THR A 29 -1.37 12.14 5.47
C THR A 29 -2.45 13.19 5.26
N SER A 30 -3.33 13.43 6.24
CA SER A 30 -4.35 14.48 6.18
C SER A 30 -3.71 15.87 6.08
N LEU A 31 -2.68 16.15 6.89
CA LEU A 31 -1.91 17.39 6.79
C LEU A 31 -1.32 17.59 5.39
N PHE A 32 -0.86 16.52 4.73
CA PHE A 32 -0.36 16.62 3.37
C PHE A 32 -1.47 17.01 2.39
N TYR A 33 -2.63 16.35 2.42
CA TYR A 33 -3.75 16.65 1.52
C TYR A 33 -4.33 18.05 1.73
N ASP A 34 -4.48 18.49 2.99
CA ASP A 34 -4.98 19.83 3.30
C ASP A 34 -4.06 20.93 2.74
N ASN A 35 -2.76 20.67 2.68
CA ASN A 35 -1.76 21.59 2.14
C ASN A 35 -1.52 21.42 0.63
N GLN A 36 -2.13 20.43 -0.04
CA GLN A 36 -1.90 20.13 -1.46
C GLN A 36 -2.73 20.99 -2.42
N TYR A 37 -3.62 21.87 -1.92
CA TYR A 37 -4.50 22.74 -2.72
C TYR A 37 -3.80 23.78 -3.64
N GLY A 38 -2.52 23.62 -4.01
CA GLY A 38 -1.81 24.55 -4.88
C GLY A 38 -0.56 24.05 -5.61
N TYR A 39 -0.30 22.74 -5.76
CA TYR A 39 0.88 22.25 -6.47
C TYR A 39 0.55 21.68 -7.86
N ASP A 40 0.48 22.57 -8.84
CA ASP A 40 0.24 22.22 -10.24
C ASP A 40 1.49 22.59 -11.07
N SER A 41 2.57 21.82 -10.90
CA SER A 41 3.74 21.77 -11.80
C SER A 41 4.73 20.72 -11.31
N PHE A 42 5.30 19.91 -12.21
CA PHE A 42 6.52 19.15 -11.93
C PHE A 42 7.64 20.15 -11.60
N ASP A 43 7.99 20.23 -10.32
CA ASP A 43 9.07 21.09 -9.85
C ASP A 43 10.37 20.27 -9.81
N THR A 44 11.46 20.85 -10.31
CA THR A 44 12.79 20.26 -10.21
C THR A 44 13.21 20.04 -8.75
N ASP A 45 12.60 20.76 -7.81
CA ASP A 45 12.80 20.56 -6.37
C ASP A 45 12.27 19.21 -5.86
N MET A 46 11.51 18.47 -6.68
CA MET A 46 11.09 17.09 -6.43
C MET A 46 12.13 16.04 -6.86
N LEU A 47 13.26 16.45 -7.46
CA LEU A 47 14.25 15.51 -7.99
C LEU A 47 15.41 15.33 -7.02
N PHE A 48 15.61 14.10 -6.56
CA PHE A 48 16.68 13.74 -5.64
C PHE A 48 17.57 12.68 -6.26
N ARG A 49 18.89 12.72 -6.01
CA ARG A 49 19.70 11.52 -6.20
C ARG A 49 19.26 10.46 -5.20
N LEU A 50 19.25 9.19 -5.60
CA LEU A 50 18.85 8.10 -4.72
C LEU A 50 19.69 8.06 -3.44
N SER A 51 21.00 8.32 -3.54
CA SER A 51 21.90 8.43 -2.39
C SER A 51 21.59 9.63 -1.50
N GLN A 52 21.05 10.72 -2.05
CA GLN A 52 20.57 11.87 -1.28
C GLN A 52 19.31 11.51 -0.52
N LEU A 53 18.39 10.78 -1.13
CA LEU A 53 17.18 10.31 -0.47
C LEU A 53 17.49 9.44 0.76
N ASP A 54 18.47 8.53 0.64
CA ASP A 54 18.98 7.71 1.75
C ASP A 54 19.57 8.54 2.92
N ARG A 55 20.07 9.76 2.65
CA ARG A 55 20.60 10.66 3.68
C ARG A 55 19.49 11.45 4.38
N GLU A 56 18.49 11.88 3.61
CA GLU A 56 17.38 12.69 4.09
C GLU A 56 16.32 11.88 4.86
N ILE A 57 16.13 10.61 4.49
CA ILE A 57 15.14 9.70 5.08
C ILE A 57 15.85 8.43 5.54
N LYS A 58 15.93 8.20 6.84
CA LYS A 58 16.83 7.18 7.41
C LYS A 58 16.14 5.88 7.81
N SER A 59 14.84 5.92 8.06
CA SER A 59 14.06 4.74 8.48
C SER A 59 13.94 3.70 7.38
N ILE A 60 14.12 4.11 6.11
CA ILE A 60 14.09 3.23 4.94
C ILE A 60 15.42 3.34 4.22
N LYS A 61 16.03 2.19 3.90
CA LYS A 61 17.22 2.11 3.04
C LYS A 61 16.76 2.01 1.58
N TRP A 62 16.49 3.15 0.94
CA TRP A 62 15.91 3.25 -0.39
C TRP A 62 16.74 2.58 -1.47
N THR A 63 18.07 2.79 -1.49
CA THR A 63 18.92 2.09 -2.47
C THR A 63 18.79 0.58 -2.34
N LYS A 64 18.86 0.06 -1.10
CA LYS A 64 18.70 -1.38 -0.85
C LYS A 64 17.31 -1.86 -1.25
N LEU A 65 16.26 -1.14 -0.89
CA LEU A 65 14.87 -1.49 -1.22
C LEU A 65 14.69 -1.59 -2.74
N PHE A 66 15.11 -0.57 -3.49
CA PHE A 66 15.01 -0.56 -4.94
C PHE A 66 15.84 -1.65 -5.58
N SER A 67 17.05 -1.94 -5.09
CA SER A 67 17.85 -3.07 -5.60
C SER A 67 17.20 -4.43 -5.34
N LEU A 68 16.38 -4.56 -4.29
CA LEU A 68 15.68 -5.81 -3.96
C LEU A 68 14.43 -6.03 -4.83
N ILE A 69 13.68 -4.97 -5.13
CA ILE A 69 12.41 -5.08 -5.86
C ILE A 69 12.55 -4.87 -7.37
N ALA A 70 13.64 -4.23 -7.82
CA ALA A 70 13.87 -3.99 -9.24
C ALA A 70 14.11 -5.30 -10.01
N PRO A 71 13.56 -5.41 -11.24
CA PRO A 71 13.91 -6.49 -12.15
C PRO A 71 15.41 -6.42 -12.51
N GLU A 72 15.99 -7.54 -12.93
CA GLU A 72 17.45 -7.66 -13.12
C GLU A 72 17.99 -6.59 -14.08
N GLU A 73 17.24 -6.30 -15.13
CA GLU A 73 17.56 -5.31 -16.16
C GLU A 73 17.65 -3.89 -15.60
N ALA A 74 16.92 -3.59 -14.52
CA ALA A 74 16.89 -2.28 -13.88
C ALA A 74 17.85 -2.16 -12.68
N LYS A 75 18.44 -3.26 -12.19
CA LYS A 75 19.33 -3.23 -11.02
C LYS A 75 20.58 -2.39 -11.25
N GLN A 76 21.17 -2.46 -12.45
CA GLN A 76 22.32 -1.63 -12.80
C GLN A 76 21.97 -0.13 -12.75
N TYR A 77 20.78 0.25 -13.21
CA TYR A 77 20.30 1.62 -13.13
C TYR A 77 20.17 2.08 -11.68
N VAL A 78 19.58 1.27 -10.80
CA VAL A 78 19.46 1.59 -9.36
C VAL A 78 20.84 1.79 -8.71
N MET A 79 21.81 0.93 -9.04
CA MET A 79 23.17 1.04 -8.49
C MET A 79 23.96 2.24 -9.03
N SER A 80 23.52 2.86 -10.12
CA SER A 80 24.18 4.04 -10.71
C SER A 80 23.84 5.37 -10.04
N ASP A 81 23.18 5.34 -8.88
CA ASP A 81 22.68 6.51 -8.15
C ASP A 81 21.78 7.43 -9.01
N PRO A 82 20.64 6.89 -9.48
CA PRO A 82 19.77 7.61 -10.39
C PRO A 82 19.06 8.77 -9.70
N VAL A 83 18.54 9.68 -10.52
CA VAL A 83 17.60 10.71 -10.05
C VAL A 83 16.22 10.07 -9.90
N VAL A 84 15.59 10.30 -8.75
CA VAL A 84 14.25 9.84 -8.40
C VAL A 84 13.35 11.03 -8.12
N ALA A 85 12.10 10.95 -8.57
CA ALA A 85 11.08 11.94 -8.27
C ALA A 85 10.46 11.65 -6.89
N VAL A 86 10.42 12.66 -6.04
CA VAL A 86 9.87 12.65 -4.69
C VAL A 86 8.78 13.69 -4.63
N THR A 87 7.53 13.24 -4.60
CA THR A 87 6.35 14.11 -4.66
C THR A 87 6.34 15.17 -3.55
N ASN A 88 6.80 14.83 -2.34
CA ASN A 88 6.95 15.79 -1.26
C ASN A 88 7.94 15.30 -0.21
N ILE A 89 9.11 15.95 -0.13
CA ILE A 89 10.17 15.57 0.80
C ILE A 89 9.78 15.85 2.27
N THR A 90 9.02 16.91 2.53
CA THR A 90 8.55 17.26 3.88
C THR A 90 7.62 16.19 4.42
N PHE A 91 6.67 15.72 3.61
CA PHE A 91 5.80 14.60 3.95
C PHE A 91 6.61 13.36 4.28
N LEU A 92 7.58 13.00 3.43
CA LEU A 92 8.42 11.83 3.69
C LEU A 92 9.26 11.97 4.97
N LYS A 93 9.74 13.17 5.32
CA LYS A 93 10.43 13.42 6.59
C LYS A 93 9.51 13.27 7.80
N MET A 94 8.24 13.69 7.69
CA MET A 94 7.26 13.48 8.76
C MET A 94 6.94 12.00 8.94
N ILE A 95 6.82 11.25 7.85
CA ILE A 95 6.71 9.79 7.90
C ILE A 95 7.97 9.16 8.49
N ASP A 96 9.16 9.60 8.10
CA ASP A 96 10.43 9.14 8.66
C ASP A 96 10.48 9.29 10.18
N GLN A 97 10.00 10.42 10.70
CA GLN A 97 9.86 10.64 12.13
C GLN A 97 8.91 9.63 12.77
N VAL A 98 7.70 9.45 12.21
CA VAL A 98 6.73 8.47 12.73
C VAL A 98 7.34 7.08 12.77
N LEU A 99 8.03 6.65 11.71
CA LEU A 99 8.67 5.35 11.62
C LEU A 99 9.81 5.19 12.64
N SER A 100 10.68 6.19 12.76
CA SER A 100 11.83 6.14 13.68
C SER A 100 11.42 6.08 15.16
N GLU A 101 10.30 6.69 15.52
CA GLU A 101 9.73 6.66 16.87
C GLU A 101 8.94 5.37 17.15
N THR A 102 8.67 4.55 16.13
CA THR A 102 7.82 3.37 16.26
C THR A 102 8.66 2.12 16.54
N PRO A 103 8.33 1.31 17.56
CA PRO A 103 9.04 0.07 17.83
C PRO A 103 9.01 -0.89 16.64
N THR A 104 10.15 -1.55 16.37
CA THR A 104 10.28 -2.50 15.24
C THR A 104 9.24 -3.62 15.26
N ARG A 105 8.83 -4.09 16.46
CA ARG A 105 7.74 -5.07 16.60
C ARG A 105 6.44 -4.56 16.00
N VAL A 106 6.07 -3.31 16.29
CA VAL A 106 4.83 -2.69 15.79
C VAL A 106 4.90 -2.54 14.28
N LEU A 107 6.03 -2.06 13.74
CA LEU A 107 6.24 -1.97 12.29
C LEU A 107 6.15 -3.34 11.59
N THR A 108 6.73 -4.37 12.20
CA THR A 108 6.71 -5.74 11.64
C THR A 108 5.28 -6.29 11.63
N ASN A 109 4.57 -6.17 12.75
CA ASN A 109 3.18 -6.61 12.86
C ASN A 109 2.30 -5.84 11.87
N TYR A 110 2.52 -4.53 11.72
CA TYR A 110 1.82 -3.71 10.75
C TYR A 110 2.03 -4.20 9.32
N VAL A 111 3.27 -4.42 8.88
CA VAL A 111 3.57 -4.90 7.51
C VAL A 111 2.94 -6.27 7.26
N ILE A 112 3.03 -7.19 8.23
CA ILE A 112 2.40 -8.52 8.12
C ILE A 112 0.88 -8.39 8.01
N MET A 113 0.25 -7.56 8.86
CA MET A 113 -1.20 -7.33 8.82
C MET A 113 -1.63 -6.76 7.47
N ARG A 114 -0.91 -5.76 6.95
CA ARG A 114 -1.19 -5.16 5.63
C ARG A 114 -1.08 -6.18 4.51
N PHE A 115 -0.06 -7.05 4.56
CA PHE A 115 0.09 -8.15 3.61
C PHE A 115 -1.06 -9.15 3.72
N VAL A 116 -1.42 -9.61 4.92
CA VAL A 116 -2.53 -10.56 5.09
C VAL A 116 -3.85 -9.97 4.58
N ILE A 117 -4.14 -8.70 4.88
CA ILE A 117 -5.35 -8.02 4.42
C ILE A 117 -5.38 -7.90 2.89
N SER A 118 -4.25 -7.59 2.24
CA SER A 118 -4.21 -7.43 0.77
C SER A 118 -4.57 -8.71 0.01
N TRP A 119 -4.39 -9.88 0.64
CA TRP A 119 -4.69 -11.19 0.07
C TRP A 119 -5.98 -11.81 0.61
N ALA A 120 -6.60 -11.25 1.66
CA ALA A 120 -7.69 -11.89 2.40
C ALA A 120 -8.90 -12.30 1.53
N GLU A 121 -9.24 -11.51 0.51
CA GLU A 121 -10.33 -11.82 -0.44
C GLU A 121 -10.03 -13.03 -1.35
N ALA A 122 -8.75 -13.25 -1.66
CA ALA A 122 -8.27 -14.36 -2.49
C ALA A 122 -8.04 -15.66 -1.70
N LEU A 123 -7.96 -15.58 -0.37
CA LEU A 123 -7.75 -16.72 0.52
C LEU A 123 -9.05 -17.53 0.76
N ASP A 124 -8.93 -18.55 1.63
CA ASP A 124 -10.05 -19.38 2.07
C ASP A 124 -11.22 -18.54 2.62
N GLY A 125 -12.43 -19.09 2.55
CA GLY A 125 -13.66 -18.40 2.93
C GLY A 125 -13.66 -17.82 4.35
N ARG A 126 -12.85 -18.35 5.27
CA ARG A 126 -12.69 -17.82 6.63
C ARG A 126 -12.08 -16.41 6.66
N TYR A 127 -10.97 -16.20 5.95
CA TYR A 127 -10.29 -14.90 5.87
C TYR A 127 -11.14 -13.89 5.11
N ARG A 128 -11.73 -14.33 4.00
CA ARG A 128 -12.66 -13.51 3.22
C ARG A 128 -13.85 -13.03 4.05
N ARG A 129 -14.47 -13.91 4.86
CA ARG A 129 -15.58 -13.49 5.73
C ARG A 129 -15.13 -12.46 6.75
N ALA A 130 -14.00 -12.68 7.43
CA ALA A 130 -13.49 -11.75 8.43
C ALA A 130 -13.26 -10.33 7.86
N ILE A 131 -12.65 -10.22 6.66
CA ILE A 131 -12.42 -8.90 6.05
C ILE A 131 -13.71 -8.26 5.53
N ASN A 132 -14.66 -9.05 5.01
CA ASN A 132 -15.96 -8.54 4.60
C ASN A 132 -16.81 -8.07 5.78
N ASP A 133 -16.74 -8.75 6.93
CA ASP A 133 -17.39 -8.33 8.17
C ASP A 133 -16.82 -6.97 8.63
N PHE A 134 -15.50 -6.82 8.60
CA PHE A 134 -14.83 -5.55 8.89
C PHE A 134 -15.25 -4.42 7.95
N TYR A 135 -15.23 -4.64 6.62
CA TYR A 135 -15.66 -3.62 5.67
C TYR A 135 -17.15 -3.26 5.81
N ARG A 136 -18.01 -4.24 6.11
CA ARG A 136 -19.43 -4.00 6.36
C ARG A 136 -19.63 -3.06 7.55
N GLU A 137 -18.88 -3.24 8.62
CA GLU A 137 -18.94 -2.37 9.80
C GLU A 137 -18.38 -0.96 9.51
N LEU A 138 -17.31 -0.87 8.71
CA LEU A 138 -16.65 0.39 8.43
C LEU A 138 -17.41 1.29 7.44
N SER A 139 -17.91 0.74 6.33
CA SER A 139 -18.46 1.52 5.21
C SER A 139 -19.90 1.17 4.83
N GLY A 140 -20.49 0.12 5.42
CA GLY A 140 -21.83 -0.36 5.09
C GLY A 140 -21.95 -1.00 3.68
N ASP A 141 -20.85 -1.15 2.95
CA ASP A 141 -20.87 -1.65 1.57
C ASP A 141 -20.83 -3.19 1.51
N LEU A 142 -21.94 -3.78 1.09
CA LEU A 142 -22.11 -5.24 0.94
C LEU A 142 -21.65 -5.77 -0.43
N ARG A 143 -21.32 -4.90 -1.41
CA ARG A 143 -21.06 -5.32 -2.80
C ARG A 143 -19.76 -6.11 -2.95
N LYS A 144 -18.76 -5.86 -2.11
CA LYS A 144 -17.46 -6.58 -2.13
C LYS A 144 -17.56 -8.05 -1.70
N SER A 145 -18.64 -8.47 -1.05
CA SER A 145 -18.82 -9.84 -0.56
C SER A 145 -19.17 -10.86 -1.66
N ARG A 146 -19.66 -10.39 -2.82
CA ARG A 146 -20.03 -11.26 -3.94
C ARG A 146 -18.83 -11.70 -4.75
N ARG A 147 -18.65 -13.01 -4.90
CA ARG A 147 -17.47 -13.59 -5.56
C ARG A 147 -17.40 -13.27 -7.06
N ASP A 148 -18.55 -13.22 -7.74
CA ASP A 148 -18.61 -12.86 -9.16
C ASP A 148 -18.19 -11.41 -9.40
N VAL A 149 -18.62 -10.49 -8.54
CA VAL A 149 -18.20 -9.08 -8.58
C VAL A 149 -16.69 -8.96 -8.32
N TYR A 150 -16.18 -9.65 -7.30
CA TYR A 150 -14.74 -9.67 -7.00
C TYR A 150 -13.92 -10.20 -8.18
N CYS A 151 -14.30 -11.34 -8.77
CA CYS A 151 -13.59 -11.92 -9.91
C CYS A 151 -13.61 -11.01 -11.13
N PHE A 152 -14.76 -10.36 -11.40
CA PHE A 152 -14.87 -9.39 -12.49
C PHE A 152 -13.96 -8.19 -12.27
N GLU A 153 -13.96 -7.60 -11.07
CA GLU A 153 -13.11 -6.44 -10.75
C GLU A 153 -11.62 -6.78 -10.82
N MET A 154 -11.20 -7.93 -10.28
CA MET A 154 -9.82 -8.40 -10.39
C MET A 154 -9.40 -8.59 -11.85
N ALA A 155 -10.21 -9.30 -12.65
CA ALA A 155 -9.92 -9.49 -14.07
C ALA A 155 -9.88 -8.15 -14.82
N LYS A 156 -10.82 -7.25 -14.54
CA LYS A 156 -10.89 -5.93 -15.17
C LYS A 156 -9.66 -5.09 -14.86
N ASN A 157 -9.17 -5.11 -13.63
CA ASN A 157 -8.03 -4.30 -13.22
C ASN A 157 -6.71 -4.86 -13.80
N GLU A 158 -6.53 -6.17 -13.83
CA GLU A 158 -5.28 -6.79 -14.30
C GLU A 158 -5.25 -7.01 -15.83
N LEU A 159 -6.40 -7.26 -16.44
CA LEU A 159 -6.55 -7.62 -17.86
C LEU A 159 -7.42 -6.62 -18.62
N TYR A 160 -7.44 -5.36 -18.19
CA TYR A 160 -8.29 -4.29 -18.73
C TYR A 160 -8.30 -4.26 -20.26
N VAL A 161 -7.13 -4.25 -20.90
CA VAL A 161 -7.00 -4.18 -22.36
C VAL A 161 -7.62 -5.42 -23.03
N ALA A 162 -7.31 -6.60 -22.52
CA ALA A 162 -7.82 -7.85 -23.09
C ALA A 162 -9.34 -7.95 -22.95
N MET A 163 -9.88 -7.63 -21.78
CA MET A 163 -11.33 -7.65 -21.53
C MET A 163 -12.07 -6.64 -22.42
N ASN A 164 -11.56 -5.42 -22.56
CA ASN A 164 -12.18 -4.43 -23.45
C ASN A 164 -12.10 -4.86 -24.92
N ALA A 165 -10.98 -5.45 -25.35
CA ALA A 165 -10.86 -5.97 -26.71
C ALA A 165 -11.85 -7.12 -26.97
N MET A 166 -12.06 -8.02 -26.01
CA MET A 166 -13.07 -9.07 -26.11
C MET A 166 -14.49 -8.50 -26.20
N TYR A 167 -14.81 -7.54 -25.32
CA TYR A 167 -16.12 -6.87 -25.30
C TYR A 167 -16.41 -6.14 -26.62
N GLN A 168 -15.44 -5.41 -27.17
CA GLN A 168 -15.60 -4.74 -28.46
C GLN A 168 -15.82 -5.73 -29.61
N ARG A 169 -15.14 -6.89 -29.61
CA ARG A 169 -15.35 -7.92 -30.64
C ARG A 169 -16.71 -8.60 -30.54
N SER A 170 -17.29 -8.70 -29.33
CA SER A 170 -18.60 -9.33 -29.14
C SER A 170 -19.77 -8.38 -29.40
N GLU A 171 -19.60 -7.09 -29.07
CA GLU A 171 -20.69 -6.09 -29.12
C GLU A 171 -20.61 -5.13 -30.30
N CYS A 172 -19.42 -4.98 -30.92
CA CYS A 172 -19.26 -4.15 -32.10
C CYS A 172 -18.96 -5.07 -33.28
N ASP A 173 -19.82 -5.04 -34.30
CA ASP A 173 -19.53 -5.61 -35.62
C ASP A 173 -18.34 -4.86 -36.23
N VAL A 174 -17.12 -5.24 -35.85
CA VAL A 174 -15.90 -4.75 -36.47
C VAL A 174 -15.58 -5.69 -37.63
N PRO A 175 -15.72 -5.27 -38.90
CA PRO A 175 -15.34 -6.11 -40.02
C PRO A 175 -13.85 -6.45 -39.91
N ALA A 176 -13.51 -7.73 -40.07
CA ALA A 176 -12.12 -8.17 -40.08
C ALA A 176 -11.36 -7.45 -41.20
N VAL A 177 -10.28 -6.75 -40.84
CA VAL A 177 -9.30 -6.16 -41.77
C VAL A 177 -8.39 -7.26 -42.29
#